data_AF-A0A351PUK2-F1
#
_entry.id   AF-A0A351PUK2-F1
#
_cell.length_a   1.000
_cell.length_b   1.000
_cell.length_c   1.000
_cell.angle_alpha   90.00
_cell.angle_beta   90.00
_cell.angle_gamma   90.00
#
_symmetry.space_group_name_H-M   'P 1'
#
loop_
_entity.id
_entity.type
_entity.pdbx_description
1 polymer ?
#
loop_
_entity_poly.entity_id
_entity_poly.type
_entity_poly.pdbx_seq_one_letter_code
_entity_poly.pdbx_strand_id
1 'polypeptide(L)' 'MDDLLEYIRCISNLELDGVEPMFQAYEHELLLREDVCEASDCREAFVKSAPRVYEDYLVTKKMIGE' A
#
# COMPACT_ATOMS: atom_id res chain seq x y z
N MET A 1 12.63 9.45 18.91
CA MET A 1 11.26 8.97 18.62
C MET A 1 10.29 9.69 19.53
N ASP A 2 10.60 9.75 20.82
CA ASP A 2 9.80 10.38 21.87
C ASP A 2 9.45 11.85 21.58
N ASP A 3 10.39 12.66 21.08
CA ASP A 3 10.13 14.08 20.79
C ASP A 3 9.06 14.31 19.71
N LEU A 4 9.01 13.44 18.68
CA LEU A 4 7.98 13.52 17.63
C LEU A 4 6.61 13.10 18.16
N LEU A 5 6.58 12.10 19.03
CA LEU A 5 5.34 11.66 19.67
C LEU A 5 4.80 12.75 20.62
N GLU A 6 5.68 13.41 21.37
CA GLU A 6 5.32 14.53 22.24
C GLU A 6 4.74 15.71 21.43
N TYR A 7 5.32 16.01 20.26
CA TYR A 7 4.82 17.06 19.36
C TYR A 7 3.41 16.77 18.82
N ILE A 8 3.11 15.52 18.46
CA ILE A 8 1.81 15.12 17.87
C ILE A 8 0.68 15.13 18.91
N ARG A 9 0.98 14.98 20.21
CA ARG A 9 -0.02 14.97 21.29
C ARG A 9 -0.89 16.22 21.37
N CYS A 10 -0.45 17.34 20.77
CA CYS A 10 -1.26 18.55 20.65
C CYS A 10 -2.64 18.30 20.00
N ILE A 11 -2.75 17.34 19.09
CA ILE A 11 -3.98 16.98 18.38
C ILE A 11 -5.03 16.38 19.32
N SER A 12 -4.60 15.74 20.42
CA SER A 12 -5.51 15.14 21.41
C SER A 12 -6.35 16.15 22.19
N ASN A 13 -6.01 17.44 22.13
CA ASN A 13 -6.76 18.51 22.79
C ASN A 13 -7.97 19.01 21.98
N LEU A 14 -8.19 18.48 20.78
CA LEU A 14 -9.31 18.85 19.93
C LEU A 14 -10.55 18.02 20.28
N GLU A 15 -11.70 18.66 20.44
CA GLU A 15 -12.99 17.98 20.56
C GLU A 15 -13.40 17.45 19.18
N LEU A 16 -13.53 16.12 19.06
CA LEU A 16 -13.84 15.44 17.79
C LEU A 16 -15.08 14.55 17.90
N ASP A 17 -15.84 14.67 19.00
CA ASP A 17 -17.04 13.87 19.23
C ASP A 17 -18.07 14.12 18.12
N GLY A 18 -18.46 13.05 17.42
CA GLY A 18 -19.42 13.11 16.31
C GLY A 18 -18.87 13.64 14.99
N VAL A 19 -17.55 13.86 14.88
CA VAL A 19 -16.90 14.25 13.61
C VAL A 19 -16.52 12.98 12.84
N GLU A 20 -17.08 12.83 11.65
CA GLU A 20 -16.69 11.75 10.74
C GLU A 20 -15.28 11.99 10.19
N PRO A 21 -14.38 11.00 10.22
CA PRO A 21 -13.04 11.13 9.67
C PRO A 21 -13.08 11.39 8.16
N MET A 22 -12.27 12.34 7.69
CA MET A 22 -12.07 12.56 6.26
C MET A 22 -11.09 11.52 5.70
N PHE A 23 -11.59 10.59 4.88
CA PHE A 23 -10.74 9.58 4.23
C PHE A 23 -10.11 10.05 2.93
N GLN A 24 -10.84 10.85 2.15
CA GLN A 24 -10.41 11.40 0.86
C GLN A 24 -10.96 12.84 0.75
N ALA A 25 -10.24 13.72 0.06
CA ALA A 25 -10.58 15.14 -0.01
C ALA A 25 -11.81 15.45 -0.89
N TYR A 26 -12.26 14.48 -1.68
CA TYR A 26 -13.36 14.61 -2.62
C TYR A 26 -14.36 13.49 -2.36
N GLU A 27 -15.62 13.75 -2.66
CA GLU A 27 -16.65 12.72 -2.61
C GLU A 27 -16.52 11.80 -3.82
N HIS A 28 -16.60 10.50 -3.56
CA HIS A 28 -16.49 9.47 -4.59
C HIS A 28 -17.54 8.41 -4.35
N GLU A 29 -18.11 7.93 -5.44
CA GLU A 29 -18.89 6.71 -5.45
C GLU A 29 -17.96 5.48 -5.52
N LEU A 30 -18.50 4.31 -5.21
CA LEU A 30 -17.78 3.04 -5.30
C LEU A 30 -17.28 2.81 -6.74
N LEU A 31 -15.96 2.86 -6.91
CA LEU A 31 -15.30 2.56 -8.18
C LEU A 31 -15.12 1.06 -8.34
N LEU A 32 -15.98 0.45 -9.15
CA LEU A 32 -15.88 -0.97 -9.51
C LEU A 32 -15.13 -1.12 -10.84
N ARG A 33 -14.32 -2.17 -10.95
CA ARG A 33 -13.72 -2.59 -12.22
C ARG A 33 -14.69 -3.52 -12.94
N GLU A 34 -14.84 -3.33 -14.25
CA GLU A 34 -15.60 -4.27 -15.09
C GLU A 34 -14.92 -5.65 -15.12
N ASP A 35 -15.72 -6.71 -15.24
CA ASP A 35 -15.23 -8.08 -15.35
C ASP A 35 -14.84 -8.42 -16.80
N VAL A 36 -13.76 -7.78 -17.25
CA VAL A 36 -13.22 -7.92 -18.61
C VAL A 36 -11.78 -8.43 -18.53
N CYS A 37 -11.47 -9.48 -19.28
CA CYS A 37 -10.12 -10.02 -19.37
C CYS A 37 -9.25 -9.16 -20.28
N GLU A 38 -8.32 -8.41 -19.70
CA GLU A 38 -7.26 -7.72 -20.44
C GLU A 38 -6.00 -8.57 -20.47
N ALA A 39 -5.65 -9.11 -21.65
CA ALA A 39 -4.41 -9.85 -21.83
C ALA A 39 -3.22 -8.88 -21.78
N SER A 40 -2.29 -9.11 -20.86
CA SER A 40 -1.01 -8.40 -20.80
C SER A 40 0.12 -9.40 -20.67
N ASP A 41 1.04 -9.40 -21.63
CA ASP A 41 2.30 -10.11 -21.50
C ASP A 41 3.30 -9.21 -20.77
N CYS A 42 3.37 -9.40 -19.45
CA CYS A 42 4.21 -8.59 -18.57
C CYS A 42 5.49 -9.32 -18.15
N ARG A 43 5.76 -10.52 -18.70
CA ARG A 43 6.83 -11.41 -18.20
C ARG A 43 8.20 -10.75 -18.28
N GLU A 44 8.54 -10.18 -19.43
CA GLU A 44 9.82 -9.50 -19.63
C GLU A 44 9.96 -8.26 -18.74
N ALA A 45 8.89 -7.46 -18.64
CA ALA A 45 8.86 -6.27 -17.80
C ALA A 45 9.02 -6.59 -16.30
N PHE A 46 8.40 -7.69 -15.85
CA PHE A 46 8.41 -8.13 -14.46
C PHE A 46 9.78 -8.61 -13.99
N VAL A 47 10.51 -9.31 -14.88
CA VAL A 47 11.83 -9.87 -14.60
C VAL A 47 12.93 -8.80 -14.67
N LYS A 48 12.77 -7.78 -15.52
CA LYS A 48 13.79 -6.74 -15.74
C LYS A 48 14.15 -5.93 -14.49
N SER A 49 13.18 -5.65 -13.61
CA SER A 49 13.41 -4.89 -12.37
C SER A 49 13.82 -5.75 -11.17
N ALA A 50 13.90 -7.06 -11.34
CA ALA A 50 14.10 -7.98 -10.24
C ALA A 50 15.55 -7.99 -9.73
N PRO A 51 15.79 -7.91 -8.41
CA PRO A 51 17.13 -8.00 -7.85
C PRO A 51 17.83 -9.33 -8.10
N ARG A 52 17.06 -10.43 -8.20
CA ARG A 52 17.58 -11.77 -8.52
C ARG A 52 16.54 -12.60 -9.25
N VAL A 53 16.97 -13.21 -10.33
CA VAL A 53 16.14 -14.01 -11.23
C VAL A 53 16.80 -15.38 -11.42
N TYR A 54 16.00 -16.43 -11.46
CA TYR A 54 16.42 -17.74 -11.93
C TYR A 54 15.40 -18.23 -12.96
N GLU A 55 15.86 -18.41 -14.19
CA GLU A 55 14.99 -18.63 -15.35
C GLU A 55 13.93 -17.53 -15.45
N ASP A 56 12.66 -17.87 -15.20
CA ASP A 56 11.52 -16.95 -15.21
C ASP A 56 10.95 -16.70 -13.79
N TYR A 57 11.69 -17.07 -12.74
CA TYR A 57 11.27 -16.94 -11.34
C TYR A 57 12.03 -15.85 -10.59
N LEU A 58 11.31 -15.14 -9.72
CA LEU A 58 11.91 -14.24 -8.73
C LEU A 58 12.49 -15.06 -7.58
N VAL A 59 13.78 -14.89 -7.32
CA VAL A 59 14.48 -15.64 -6.28
C VAL A 59 14.47 -14.84 -4.98
N THR A 60 13.76 -15.35 -3.99
CA THR A 60 13.76 -14.81 -2.62
C THR A 60 14.48 -15.77 -1.67
N LYS A 61 14.91 -15.27 -0.51
CA LYS A 61 15.43 -16.14 0.55
C LYS A 61 14.24 -16.81 1.22
N LYS A 62 14.22 -18.15 1.22
CA LYS A 62 13.30 -18.92 2.06
C LYS A 62 13.76 -18.75 3.51
N MET A 63 13.02 -17.97 4.29
CA MET A 63 13.25 -17.89 5.74
C MET A 63 12.82 -19.22 6.38
N ILE A 64 13.68 -19.78 7.23
CA ILE A 64 13.39 -20.96 8.05
C ILE A 64 13.68 -20.57 9.50
N GLY A 65 12.65 -20.55 10.34
CA GLY A 65 12.74 -20.36 11.80
C GLY A 65 12.79 -18.90 12.28
N GLU A 66 12.28 -18.66 13.50
CA GLU A 66 12.18 -17.36 14.19
C GLU A 66 13.50 -16.57 14.25
#